data_AF-A0ABD2H7A2-F1
#
_entry.id   AF-A0ABD2H7A2-F1
#
_cell.length_a   1.000
_cell.length_b   1.000
_cell.length_c   1.000
_cell.angle_alpha   90.00
_cell.angle_beta   90.00
_cell.angle_gamma   90.00
#
_symmetry.space_group_name_H-M   'P 1'
#
loop_
_entity.id
_entity.type
_entity.pdbx_description
1 polymer ?
#
loop_
_entity_poly.entity_id
_entity_poly.type
_entity_poly.pdbx_seq_one_letter_code
_entity_poly.pdbx_strand_id
1 'polypeptide(L)'
;MNYRWRGFLQNRNPDFRPEYHNLGWGHGHGGGRIPSSTLHRDRRWGWGSWGNGPSRGAPRLSELRPWLSGGTLAATGGGGSTLGGGGAEKGGRGRCSRRVWVLLGSLVLIFLTSLFFSVSLRGGVGLNYLEPPGWEESRRVKLVPSYTGAHRLSTPDTSQQKTCACSHCVGDPGVSDWFDENYDPDISPVWTRDNIQLPSDVYYWWVMLQPQFKPHSIQQVLLRLFQVIPGRSPYGSWDPGRCLRCAVVGNSGNLRGAGYGPTIDGHNHVMRINLAPTVGYEEDAGSHTTHHFMYPESAKNLAANVSFVLVPFKTLDLVWITSALSTGQIRFTYAPVKQFLRVDKDKVQVFNPAFFKYIHDRWTTHNGRYPSTGMLVLFFALHVCDEVNVFGFGADSRGNWHHYWEQNRYSGEFRKTGVHDADYEAQIIERLAKAGKITLFPGK
;
A
#
# COMPACT_ATOMS: atom_id res chain seq x y z
N MET A 1 -3.61 -19.35 -16.52
CA MET A 1 -2.65 -20.30 -15.92
C MET A 1 -2.80 -20.22 -14.41
N ASN A 2 -2.75 -21.34 -13.68
CA ASN A 2 -3.00 -21.36 -12.23
C ASN A 2 -1.69 -21.30 -11.44
N TYR A 3 -1.48 -20.22 -10.68
CA TYR A 3 -0.40 -20.16 -9.69
C TYR A 3 -0.90 -20.61 -8.31
N ARG A 4 -0.25 -21.63 -7.77
CA ARG A 4 -0.68 -22.39 -6.58
C ARG A 4 0.18 -22.01 -5.39
N TRP A 5 -0.26 -21.02 -4.61
CA TRP A 5 0.42 -20.61 -3.38
C TRP A 5 0.51 -21.78 -2.39
N ARG A 6 1.74 -22.21 -2.08
CA ARG A 6 2.03 -23.03 -0.89
C ARG A 6 2.49 -22.07 0.21
N GLY A 7 1.73 -21.98 1.29
CA GLY A 7 2.18 -21.27 2.48
C GLY A 7 3.21 -22.09 3.26
N PHE A 8 4.16 -21.41 3.89
CA PHE A 8 4.96 -21.95 4.99
C PHE A 8 4.62 -21.15 6.25
N LEU A 9 4.04 -21.83 7.23
CA LEU A 9 3.85 -21.33 8.58
C LEU A 9 5.09 -21.70 9.41
N GLN A 10 5.79 -20.70 9.94
CA GLN A 10 6.87 -20.91 10.90
C GLN A 10 6.37 -20.55 12.31
N ASN A 11 6.49 -21.47 13.26
CA ASN A 11 5.99 -21.29 14.63
C ASN A 11 6.61 -20.06 15.32
N ARG A 12 5.80 -19.36 16.13
CA ARG A 12 6.27 -18.63 17.31
C ARG A 12 5.45 -19.10 18.52
N ASN A 13 6.13 -19.53 19.58
CA ASN A 13 5.51 -19.98 20.81
C ASN A 13 5.11 -18.77 21.67
N PRO A 14 3.91 -18.72 22.29
CA PRO A 14 3.48 -17.58 23.08
C PRO A 14 3.64 -17.82 24.59
N ASP A 15 4.74 -17.32 25.18
CA ASP A 15 4.88 -17.23 26.64
C ASP A 15 5.62 -15.95 27.04
N PHE A 16 4.88 -14.99 27.60
CA PHE A 16 5.40 -13.91 28.44
C PHE A 16 4.25 -13.28 29.24
N ARG A 17 4.25 -13.49 30.56
CA ARG A 17 3.41 -12.71 31.49
C ARG A 17 4.26 -11.57 32.08
N PRO A 18 3.73 -10.35 32.25
CA PRO A 18 4.36 -9.34 33.09
C PRO A 18 3.94 -9.57 34.55
N GLU A 19 4.91 -9.69 35.45
CA GLU A 19 4.68 -9.58 36.89
C GLU A 19 4.73 -8.10 37.32
N TYR A 20 3.88 -7.74 38.28
CA TYR A 20 3.87 -6.40 38.89
C TYR A 20 4.73 -6.40 40.15
N HIS A 21 5.67 -5.46 40.27
CA HIS A 21 6.26 -5.12 41.56
C HIS A 21 6.34 -3.60 41.76
N ASN A 22 5.93 -3.17 42.95
CA ASN A 22 5.91 -1.77 43.36
C ASN A 22 7.33 -1.29 43.74
N LEU A 23 7.63 -0.02 43.46
CA LEU A 23 8.78 0.68 44.05
C LEU A 23 8.34 1.43 45.31
N GLY A 24 8.82 0.97 46.47
CA GLY A 24 8.73 1.66 47.76
C GLY A 24 10.03 2.38 48.11
N TRP A 25 9.94 3.44 48.91
CA TRP A 25 11.07 4.30 49.28
C TRP A 25 11.90 3.72 50.45
N GLY A 26 13.20 4.07 50.53
CA GLY A 26 14.04 3.80 51.70
C GLY A 26 15.44 4.43 51.62
N HIS A 27 15.80 5.25 52.61
CA HIS A 27 17.16 5.78 52.83
C HIS A 27 18.03 4.78 53.62
N GLY A 28 19.37 4.89 53.55
CA GLY A 28 20.25 4.24 54.52
C GLY A 28 21.76 4.40 54.24
N HIS A 29 22.49 5.03 55.19
CA HIS A 29 23.96 5.13 55.19
C HIS A 29 24.63 3.78 55.57
N GLY A 30 25.90 3.61 55.18
CA GLY A 30 26.80 2.63 55.84
C GLY A 30 28.03 2.26 54.99
N GLY A 31 29.24 2.46 55.53
CA GLY A 31 30.50 2.07 54.88
C GLY A 31 31.18 0.88 55.57
N GLY A 32 32.04 0.15 54.84
CA GLY A 32 32.82 -0.99 55.33
C GLY A 32 33.88 -1.43 54.31
N ARG A 33 34.92 -2.16 54.72
CA ARG A 33 36.12 -2.43 53.89
C ARG A 33 36.74 -3.82 54.18
N ILE A 34 36.95 -4.62 53.11
CA ILE A 34 37.90 -5.76 52.94
C ILE A 34 37.87 -6.94 53.96
N PRO A 35 38.57 -8.09 53.75
CA PRO A 35 38.92 -8.80 52.49
C PRO A 35 38.68 -10.34 52.49
N SER A 36 38.83 -10.99 51.32
CA SER A 36 39.11 -12.44 51.10
C SER A 36 37.96 -13.44 51.35
N SER A 37 38.00 -14.71 50.87
CA SER A 37 39.10 -15.50 50.27
C SER A 37 38.67 -16.56 49.21
N THR A 38 39.62 -16.87 48.31
CA THR A 38 39.93 -18.16 47.62
C THR A 38 38.89 -19.11 47.00
N LEU A 39 39.21 -19.49 45.76
CA LEU A 39 39.18 -20.85 45.15
C LEU A 39 37.85 -21.56 44.86
N HIS A 40 37.63 -21.81 43.55
CA HIS A 40 37.19 -23.12 43.07
C HIS A 40 37.93 -23.49 41.77
N ARG A 41 38.25 -24.78 41.60
CA ARG A 41 38.89 -25.37 40.41
C ARG A 41 38.00 -26.50 39.85
N ASP A 42 38.13 -26.76 38.55
CA ASP A 42 37.68 -27.93 37.77
C ASP A 42 37.23 -29.17 38.58
N ARG A 43 36.19 -29.92 38.17
CA ARG A 43 36.19 -30.67 36.90
C ARG A 43 34.82 -31.08 36.34
N ARG A 44 34.88 -31.57 35.09
CA ARG A 44 33.81 -32.15 34.27
C ARG A 44 33.34 -33.55 34.72
N TRP A 45 32.02 -33.77 34.51
CA TRP A 45 31.36 -34.97 33.97
C TRP A 45 31.21 -36.24 34.84
N GLY A 46 29.99 -36.77 34.81
CA GLY A 46 29.61 -38.13 35.22
C GLY A 46 28.14 -38.39 34.82
N TRP A 47 27.83 -39.55 34.24
CA TRP A 47 26.46 -39.97 33.94
C TRP A 47 25.86 -40.76 35.11
N GLY A 48 24.53 -40.68 35.29
CA GLY A 48 23.75 -41.47 36.24
C GLY A 48 22.48 -42.03 35.59
N SER A 49 22.00 -43.17 36.06
CA SER A 49 20.86 -43.92 35.50
C SER A 49 19.82 -44.22 36.62
N TRP A 50 18.92 -45.19 36.39
CA TRP A 50 17.83 -45.68 37.27
C TRP A 50 16.58 -44.74 37.33
N GLY A 51 15.34 -45.25 37.41
CA GLY A 51 14.89 -46.64 37.24
C GLY A 51 13.44 -46.91 37.73
N ASN A 52 12.78 -47.92 37.12
CA ASN A 52 11.50 -48.56 37.49
C ASN A 52 10.15 -47.87 37.14
N GLY A 53 9.14 -48.72 36.80
CA GLY A 53 7.75 -48.37 36.43
C GLY A 53 6.73 -48.80 37.51
N PRO A 54 5.65 -49.59 37.24
CA PRO A 54 5.39 -50.45 36.05
C PRO A 54 3.93 -50.48 35.51
N SER A 55 3.68 -51.22 34.42
CA SER A 55 2.46 -52.04 34.18
C SER A 55 2.66 -52.97 32.95
N ARG A 56 1.79 -53.98 32.74
CA ARG A 56 1.99 -55.10 31.78
C ARG A 56 0.82 -55.26 30.78
N GLY A 57 1.10 -55.76 29.56
CA GLY A 57 0.07 -56.29 28.63
C GLY A 57 0.60 -56.62 27.21
N ALA A 58 0.76 -57.91 26.88
CA ALA A 58 1.26 -58.50 25.60
C ALA A 58 1.03 -60.04 25.62
N PRO A 59 1.30 -60.87 24.57
CA PRO A 59 1.86 -60.66 23.21
C PRO A 59 0.76 -60.77 22.10
N ARG A 60 0.88 -61.14 20.81
CA ARG A 60 1.78 -61.93 19.91
C ARG A 60 1.90 -61.23 18.52
N LEU A 61 2.95 -61.35 17.70
CA LEU A 61 3.48 -62.48 16.88
C LEU A 61 2.44 -63.07 15.90
N SER A 62 2.68 -63.24 14.60
CA SER A 62 3.84 -62.98 13.69
C SER A 62 3.31 -62.81 12.22
N GLU A 63 4.00 -62.55 11.10
CA GLU A 63 5.34 -62.90 10.57
C GLU A 63 5.94 -61.82 9.60
N LEU A 64 6.87 -62.18 8.70
CA LEU A 64 7.73 -61.28 7.91
C LEU A 64 7.57 -61.41 6.36
N ARG A 65 7.56 -60.25 5.66
CA ARG A 65 8.46 -59.79 4.56
C ARG A 65 9.29 -60.82 3.71
N PRO A 66 9.92 -60.41 2.56
CA PRO A 66 9.56 -59.45 1.47
C PRO A 66 10.03 -59.93 0.03
N TRP A 67 10.37 -59.00 -0.90
CA TRP A 67 10.97 -59.15 -2.28
C TRP A 67 10.02 -59.52 -3.45
N LEU A 68 10.37 -59.32 -4.74
CA LEU A 68 10.80 -58.09 -5.46
C LEU A 68 10.71 -58.30 -7.01
N SER A 69 11.06 -57.27 -7.78
CA SER A 69 10.96 -57.04 -9.23
C SER A 69 11.20 -58.19 -10.25
N GLY A 70 10.42 -58.14 -11.35
CA GLY A 70 10.95 -58.11 -12.72
C GLY A 70 10.79 -59.36 -13.62
N GLY A 71 10.95 -59.15 -14.94
CA GLY A 71 11.17 -60.22 -15.93
C GLY A 71 10.09 -60.40 -17.01
N THR A 72 10.39 -60.04 -18.26
CA THR A 72 9.64 -60.44 -19.47
C THR A 72 10.20 -61.72 -20.07
N LEU A 73 9.35 -62.59 -20.66
CA LEU A 73 9.58 -63.27 -21.97
C LEU A 73 8.47 -64.28 -22.30
N ALA A 74 8.05 -64.34 -23.57
CA ALA A 74 7.71 -65.54 -24.37
C ALA A 74 6.89 -65.15 -25.62
N ALA A 75 7.05 -65.88 -26.73
CA ALA A 75 6.28 -65.69 -27.96
C ALA A 75 6.07 -67.02 -28.71
N THR A 76 4.95 -67.16 -29.41
CA THR A 76 4.61 -68.16 -30.46
C THR A 76 3.18 -67.87 -30.96
N GLY A 77 2.78 -68.10 -32.21
CA GLY A 77 3.55 -68.48 -33.41
C GLY A 77 2.61 -68.79 -34.61
N GLY A 78 3.03 -68.43 -35.83
CA GLY A 78 2.30 -68.71 -37.09
C GLY A 78 1.08 -67.80 -37.38
N GLY A 79 0.63 -67.64 -38.63
CA GLY A 79 1.22 -68.08 -39.90
C GLY A 79 0.18 -68.13 -41.04
N GLY A 80 0.49 -67.62 -42.23
CA GLY A 80 -0.36 -67.74 -43.42
C GLY A 80 -0.32 -66.55 -44.36
N SER A 81 -0.33 -66.80 -45.68
CA SER A 81 -0.37 -65.77 -46.73
C SER A 81 -0.97 -66.35 -48.02
N THR A 82 -1.75 -65.57 -48.79
CA THR A 82 -1.76 -65.59 -50.27
C THR A 82 -2.71 -64.55 -50.90
N LEU A 83 -2.19 -63.94 -51.98
CA LEU A 83 -2.81 -63.41 -53.21
C LEU A 83 -4.34 -63.47 -53.44
N GLY A 84 -4.88 -62.41 -54.07
CA GLY A 84 -5.71 -62.59 -55.29
C GLY A 84 -6.99 -61.75 -55.44
N GLY A 85 -7.25 -61.28 -56.66
CA GLY A 85 -8.58 -60.86 -57.14
C GLY A 85 -8.89 -59.37 -57.12
N GLY A 86 -9.51 -58.87 -58.19
CA GLY A 86 -10.06 -57.51 -58.31
C GLY A 86 -11.59 -57.53 -58.46
N GLY A 87 -12.22 -56.36 -58.31
CA GLY A 87 -13.68 -56.19 -58.45
C GLY A 87 -14.07 -54.70 -58.48
N ALA A 88 -15.18 -54.38 -59.15
CA ALA A 88 -15.57 -53.01 -59.48
C ALA A 88 -16.52 -52.34 -58.47
N GLU A 89 -16.61 -51.01 -58.59
CA GLU A 89 -17.63 -50.06 -58.13
C GLU A 89 -18.68 -50.47 -57.07
N LYS A 90 -18.79 -49.63 -56.03
CA LYS A 90 -20.04 -48.88 -55.75
C LYS A 90 -19.83 -47.71 -54.78
N GLY A 91 -20.61 -46.64 -54.97
CA GLY A 91 -20.48 -45.40 -54.20
C GLY A 91 -20.92 -45.54 -52.73
N GLY A 92 -19.98 -45.34 -51.80
CA GLY A 92 -20.23 -45.33 -50.36
C GLY A 92 -20.47 -43.91 -49.82
N ARG A 93 -21.70 -43.60 -49.39
CA ARG A 93 -22.06 -42.30 -48.78
C ARG A 93 -21.38 -42.14 -47.41
N GLY A 94 -20.19 -41.53 -47.39
CA GLY A 94 -19.34 -41.39 -46.21
C GLY A 94 -20.03 -40.71 -45.03
N ARG A 95 -20.39 -41.50 -44.00
CA ARG A 95 -20.90 -40.98 -42.72
C ARG A 95 -19.76 -40.29 -41.97
N CYS A 96 -19.66 -38.98 -42.09
CA CYS A 96 -18.67 -38.19 -41.36
C CYS A 96 -18.86 -38.41 -39.84
N SER A 97 -17.80 -38.86 -39.15
CA SER A 97 -17.89 -39.31 -37.77
C SER A 97 -18.37 -38.19 -36.83
N ARG A 98 -19.17 -38.54 -35.81
CA ARG A 98 -19.65 -37.61 -34.77
C ARG A 98 -18.51 -36.81 -34.11
N ARG A 99 -17.29 -37.35 -34.07
CA ARG A 99 -16.08 -36.64 -33.60
C ARG A 99 -15.65 -35.50 -34.54
N VAL A 100 -15.77 -35.67 -35.85
CA VAL A 100 -15.45 -34.64 -36.85
C VAL A 100 -16.45 -33.49 -36.78
N TRP A 101 -17.75 -33.79 -36.62
CA TRP A 101 -18.77 -32.77 -36.40
C TRP A 101 -18.55 -31.95 -35.11
N VAL A 102 -18.11 -32.58 -34.02
CA VAL A 102 -17.74 -31.87 -32.78
C VAL A 102 -16.50 -30.98 -32.97
N LEU A 103 -15.49 -31.45 -33.72
CA LEU A 103 -14.29 -30.65 -34.02
C LEU A 103 -14.60 -29.46 -34.93
N LEU A 104 -15.40 -29.65 -35.99
CA LEU A 104 -15.86 -28.56 -36.87
C LEU A 104 -16.72 -27.56 -36.11
N GLY A 105 -17.67 -28.00 -35.28
CA GLY A 105 -18.46 -27.12 -34.43
C GLY A 105 -17.61 -26.32 -33.43
N SER A 106 -16.59 -26.95 -32.85
CA SER A 106 -15.63 -26.27 -31.96
C SER A 106 -14.80 -25.21 -32.71
N LEU A 107 -14.33 -25.51 -33.92
CA LEU A 107 -13.58 -24.56 -34.75
C LEU A 107 -14.45 -23.37 -35.19
N VAL A 108 -15.71 -23.61 -35.57
CA VAL A 108 -16.67 -22.54 -35.90
C VAL A 108 -16.96 -21.67 -34.67
N LEU A 109 -17.10 -22.25 -33.47
CA LEU A 109 -17.30 -21.49 -32.23
C LEU A 109 -16.08 -20.62 -31.88
N ILE A 110 -14.86 -21.13 -32.07
CA ILE A 110 -13.61 -20.37 -31.88
C ILE A 110 -13.50 -19.24 -32.90
N PHE A 111 -13.83 -19.50 -34.17
CA PHE A 111 -13.84 -18.48 -35.22
C PHE A 111 -14.87 -17.37 -34.93
N LEU A 112 -16.09 -17.74 -34.52
CA LEU A 112 -17.14 -16.77 -34.18
C LEU A 112 -16.79 -15.94 -32.94
N THR A 113 -16.26 -16.55 -31.88
CA THR A 113 -15.83 -15.80 -30.69
C THR A 113 -14.64 -14.87 -31.00
N SER A 114 -13.69 -15.28 -31.83
CA SER A 114 -12.61 -14.42 -32.35
C SER A 114 -13.13 -13.26 -33.21
N LEU A 115 -14.14 -13.51 -34.06
CA LEU A 115 -14.78 -12.49 -34.89
C LEU A 115 -15.53 -11.46 -34.04
N PHE A 116 -16.34 -11.90 -33.07
CA PHE A 116 -17.02 -11.00 -32.13
C PHE A 116 -16.02 -10.16 -31.31
N PHE A 117 -14.94 -10.77 -30.82
CA PHE A 117 -13.90 -10.05 -30.08
C PHE A 117 -13.18 -9.01 -30.96
N SER A 118 -12.97 -9.33 -32.24
CA SER A 118 -12.39 -8.41 -33.22
C SER A 118 -13.32 -7.24 -33.56
N VAL A 119 -14.63 -7.47 -33.68
CA VAL A 119 -15.64 -6.42 -33.90
C VAL A 119 -15.76 -5.50 -32.68
N SER A 120 -15.72 -6.06 -31.46
CA SER A 120 -15.70 -5.28 -30.21
C SER A 120 -14.42 -4.45 -30.05
N LEU A 121 -13.26 -4.94 -30.51
CA LEU A 121 -11.98 -4.22 -30.43
C LEU A 121 -11.74 -3.21 -31.57
N ARG A 122 -12.48 -3.29 -32.68
CA ARG A 122 -12.36 -2.34 -33.82
C ARG A 122 -13.55 -1.37 -33.98
N GLY A 123 -14.45 -1.29 -33.00
CA GLY A 123 -15.53 -0.29 -33.00
C GLY A 123 -16.57 -0.52 -34.11
N GLY A 124 -17.23 -1.67 -34.09
CA GLY A 124 -18.22 -2.03 -35.10
C GLY A 124 -19.46 -1.14 -35.16
N VAL A 125 -19.49 -0.24 -36.16
CA VAL A 125 -20.65 0.33 -36.87
C VAL A 125 -21.73 1.02 -36.00
N GLY A 126 -21.85 2.35 -36.15
CA GLY A 126 -22.86 3.15 -35.45
C GLY A 126 -24.30 2.82 -35.85
N LEU A 127 -25.14 2.49 -34.85
CA LEU A 127 -26.59 2.36 -34.98
C LEU A 127 -27.26 3.70 -34.61
N ASN A 128 -27.51 4.53 -35.62
CA ASN A 128 -28.21 5.82 -35.47
C ASN A 128 -29.71 5.61 -35.24
N TYR A 129 -30.10 5.09 -34.08
CA TYR A 129 -31.51 5.05 -33.66
C TYR A 129 -31.66 4.91 -32.14
N LEU A 130 -31.67 6.06 -31.42
CA LEU A 130 -32.35 6.30 -30.13
C LEU A 130 -32.00 7.72 -29.59
N GLU A 131 -32.39 8.77 -30.32
CA GLU A 131 -32.40 10.14 -29.77
C GLU A 131 -33.75 10.44 -29.09
N PRO A 132 -33.75 10.87 -27.81
CA PRO A 132 -34.83 11.65 -27.23
C PRO A 132 -34.60 13.15 -27.53
N PRO A 133 -35.58 13.90 -28.09
CA PRO A 133 -35.34 15.26 -28.55
C PRO A 133 -35.35 16.30 -27.41
N GLY A 134 -34.45 17.28 -27.53
CA GLY A 134 -34.67 18.68 -27.18
C GLY A 134 -34.89 19.06 -25.72
N TRP A 135 -33.82 19.53 -25.05
CA TRP A 135 -33.89 20.75 -24.25
C TRP A 135 -32.57 21.54 -24.35
N GLU A 136 -32.38 22.19 -25.50
CA GLU A 136 -31.60 23.42 -25.50
C GLU A 136 -32.39 24.51 -24.72
N GLU A 137 -31.72 25.58 -24.30
CA GLU A 137 -32.28 26.77 -23.65
C GLU A 137 -32.68 26.65 -22.16
N SER A 138 -32.60 27.78 -21.44
CA SER A 138 -33.15 27.99 -20.09
C SER A 138 -32.56 27.21 -18.89
N ARG A 139 -31.24 27.28 -18.69
CA ARG A 139 -30.70 27.42 -17.32
C ARG A 139 -29.70 28.57 -17.22
N ARG A 140 -30.23 29.76 -16.91
CA ARG A 140 -29.50 31.03 -16.79
C ARG A 140 -28.29 30.87 -15.85
N VAL A 141 -27.08 31.08 -16.37
CA VAL A 141 -25.90 31.34 -15.55
C VAL A 141 -26.17 32.64 -14.79
N LYS A 142 -26.30 32.55 -13.46
CA LYS A 142 -26.44 33.74 -12.60
C LYS A 142 -25.05 34.35 -12.44
N LEU A 143 -24.63 35.11 -13.45
CA LEU A 143 -23.38 35.88 -13.44
C LEU A 143 -23.32 36.74 -12.17
N VAL A 144 -22.48 36.34 -11.22
CA VAL A 144 -22.11 37.18 -10.08
C VAL A 144 -21.24 38.31 -10.63
N PRO A 145 -21.45 39.58 -10.23
CA PRO A 145 -20.80 40.69 -10.91
C PRO A 145 -19.26 40.64 -10.87
N SER A 146 -18.68 40.53 -12.07
CA SER A 146 -17.62 41.42 -12.53
C SER A 146 -16.56 41.82 -11.49
N TYR A 147 -15.64 40.91 -11.17
CA TYR A 147 -14.24 41.33 -11.07
C TYR A 147 -13.67 41.46 -12.49
N THR A 148 -13.96 42.60 -13.12
CA THR A 148 -13.19 43.06 -14.28
C THR A 148 -11.72 43.04 -13.91
N GLY A 149 -10.90 42.38 -14.74
CA GLY A 149 -9.45 42.36 -14.59
C GLY A 149 -8.89 43.78 -14.66
N ALA A 150 -8.69 44.39 -13.50
CA ALA A 150 -8.06 45.69 -13.36
C ALA A 150 -6.55 45.53 -13.60
N HIS A 151 -6.17 45.39 -14.88
CA HIS A 151 -4.81 45.62 -15.34
C HIS A 151 -4.46 47.11 -15.15
N ARG A 152 -4.28 47.51 -13.88
CA ARG A 152 -3.33 48.56 -13.57
C ARG A 152 -1.98 48.05 -14.07
N LEU A 153 -1.39 48.80 -15.00
CA LEU A 153 0.03 48.73 -15.27
C LEU A 153 0.76 49.27 -14.03
N SER A 154 0.87 48.41 -13.02
CA SER A 154 1.76 48.62 -11.88
C SER A 154 3.19 48.65 -12.40
N THR A 155 3.97 49.63 -11.94
CA THR A 155 5.41 49.69 -12.18
C THR A 155 6.11 48.42 -11.70
N PRO A 156 7.25 48.03 -12.30
CA PRO A 156 7.98 46.82 -11.93
C PRO A 156 8.73 46.99 -10.60
N ASP A 157 7.98 46.98 -9.50
CA ASP A 157 8.53 46.78 -8.15
C ASP A 157 8.54 45.27 -7.86
N THR A 158 9.70 44.64 -8.10
CA THR A 158 9.86 43.18 -8.03
C THR A 158 10.01 42.68 -6.60
N SER A 159 9.00 42.92 -5.76
CA SER A 159 8.79 42.11 -4.55
C SER A 159 8.21 40.76 -4.97
N GLN A 160 8.96 39.67 -4.74
CA GLN A 160 8.43 38.31 -4.92
C GLN A 160 7.21 38.12 -4.01
N GLN A 161 6.06 37.78 -4.60
CA GLN A 161 4.78 37.70 -3.89
C GLN A 161 4.71 36.42 -3.04
N LYS A 162 5.37 36.46 -1.88
CA LYS A 162 5.45 35.34 -0.94
C LYS A 162 4.07 34.87 -0.48
N THR A 163 3.85 33.56 -0.50
CA THR A 163 2.58 32.96 -0.04
C THR A 163 2.52 32.69 1.47
N CYS A 164 3.64 32.87 2.18
CA CYS A 164 3.81 32.54 3.60
C CYS A 164 4.96 33.36 4.25
N ALA A 165 5.12 33.23 5.57
CA ALA A 165 6.16 33.88 6.36
C ALA A 165 7.47 33.06 6.51
N CYS A 166 7.60 31.90 5.85
CA CYS A 166 8.83 31.10 5.87
C CYS A 166 9.96 31.72 5.04
N SER A 167 11.17 31.18 5.15
CA SER A 167 12.32 31.54 4.29
C SER A 167 12.03 31.28 2.82
N HIS A 168 11.41 30.15 2.51
CA HIS A 168 10.88 29.76 1.20
C HIS A 168 9.50 29.13 1.41
N CYS A 169 8.52 29.41 0.55
CA CYS A 169 7.19 28.81 0.62
C CYS A 169 6.97 27.83 -0.53
N VAL A 170 6.30 26.70 -0.27
CA VAL A 170 5.92 25.74 -1.33
C VAL A 170 5.09 26.42 -2.44
N GLY A 171 4.20 27.34 -2.05
CA GLY A 171 3.32 28.07 -2.96
C GLY A 171 3.98 29.20 -3.76
N ASP A 172 5.23 29.58 -3.50
CA ASP A 172 5.89 30.73 -4.18
C ASP A 172 6.05 30.44 -5.69
N PRO A 173 5.38 31.18 -6.60
CA PRO A 173 5.43 30.92 -8.04
C PRO A 173 6.66 31.57 -8.71
N GLY A 174 6.99 31.12 -9.93
CA GLY A 174 8.11 31.64 -10.72
C GLY A 174 9.48 31.10 -10.28
N VAL A 175 9.51 30.06 -9.45
CA VAL A 175 10.73 29.38 -9.00
C VAL A 175 11.06 28.17 -9.90
N SER A 176 10.04 27.53 -10.47
CA SER A 176 10.21 26.38 -11.37
C SER A 176 8.96 26.16 -12.22
N ASP A 177 9.04 26.47 -13.51
CA ASP A 177 7.92 26.31 -14.46
C ASP A 177 7.29 24.91 -14.37
N TRP A 178 8.11 23.85 -14.27
CA TRP A 178 7.63 22.48 -14.11
C TRP A 178 6.81 22.25 -12.84
N PHE A 179 7.14 22.90 -11.73
CA PHE A 179 6.33 22.82 -10.52
C PHE A 179 5.02 23.58 -10.74
N ASP A 180 5.12 24.80 -11.24
CA ASP A 180 3.98 25.72 -11.36
C ASP A 180 2.97 25.26 -12.46
N GLU A 181 3.41 24.51 -13.48
CA GLU A 181 2.57 23.82 -14.49
C GLU A 181 1.78 22.61 -13.94
N ASN A 182 2.26 22.01 -12.84
CA ASN A 182 1.73 20.76 -12.28
C ASN A 182 1.08 20.92 -10.91
N TYR A 183 1.31 22.05 -10.24
CA TYR A 183 0.78 22.37 -8.92
C TYR A 183 -0.59 23.05 -9.00
N ASP A 184 -1.62 22.31 -8.63
CA ASP A 184 -2.98 22.80 -8.41
C ASP A 184 -3.12 23.22 -6.93
N PRO A 185 -3.31 24.51 -6.61
CA PRO A 185 -3.45 24.97 -5.23
C PRO A 185 -4.85 24.74 -4.63
N ASP A 186 -5.86 24.47 -5.47
CA ASP A 186 -7.27 24.33 -5.07
C ASP A 186 -7.68 22.86 -4.84
N ILE A 187 -6.90 21.89 -5.32
CA ILE A 187 -7.22 20.46 -5.15
C ILE A 187 -7.10 20.01 -3.69
N SER A 188 -8.25 19.70 -3.09
CA SER A 188 -8.30 19.28 -1.69
C SER A 188 -7.68 17.88 -1.47
N PRO A 189 -6.66 17.73 -0.60
CA PRO A 189 -6.01 16.45 -0.32
C PRO A 189 -6.86 15.50 0.54
N VAL A 190 -7.94 16.00 1.15
CA VAL A 190 -8.83 15.26 2.05
C VAL A 190 -10.25 15.15 1.50
N TRP A 191 -10.88 13.99 1.73
CA TRP A 191 -12.26 13.73 1.36
C TRP A 191 -13.20 14.23 2.46
N THR A 192 -14.10 15.15 2.10
CA THR A 192 -15.09 15.79 2.98
C THR A 192 -16.51 15.50 2.50
N ARG A 193 -17.52 16.07 3.18
CA ARG A 193 -18.91 16.03 2.69
C ARG A 193 -19.11 16.90 1.44
N ASP A 194 -18.29 17.93 1.28
CA ASP A 194 -18.43 18.98 0.26
C ASP A 194 -17.86 18.50 -1.09
N ASN A 195 -16.79 17.70 -1.07
CA ASN A 195 -16.19 17.05 -2.25
C ASN A 195 -16.50 15.53 -2.32
N ILE A 196 -17.62 15.09 -1.74
CA ILE A 196 -18.02 13.67 -1.65
C ILE A 196 -18.23 12.97 -3.02
N GLN A 197 -18.45 13.74 -4.09
CA GLN A 197 -18.66 13.24 -5.45
C GLN A 197 -17.33 13.26 -6.23
N LEU A 198 -16.89 12.09 -6.70
CA LEU A 198 -15.74 11.99 -7.61
C LEU A 198 -16.20 12.15 -9.08
N PRO A 199 -15.40 12.81 -9.93
CA PRO A 199 -15.52 12.69 -11.38
C PRO A 199 -15.48 11.21 -11.83
N SER A 200 -16.16 10.89 -12.94
CA SER A 200 -16.31 9.50 -13.38
C SER A 200 -14.98 8.83 -13.74
N ASP A 201 -14.04 9.56 -14.35
CA ASP A 201 -12.69 9.06 -14.66
C ASP A 201 -11.90 8.74 -13.37
N VAL A 202 -11.97 9.63 -12.37
CA VAL A 202 -11.37 9.43 -11.04
C VAL A 202 -11.96 8.20 -10.37
N TYR A 203 -13.29 8.06 -10.39
CA TYR A 203 -14.00 6.89 -9.86
C TYR A 203 -13.53 5.59 -10.53
N TYR A 204 -13.54 5.52 -11.87
CA TYR A 204 -13.21 4.30 -12.61
C TYR A 204 -11.72 3.93 -12.49
N TRP A 205 -10.82 4.92 -12.50
CA TRP A 205 -9.40 4.70 -12.22
C TRP A 205 -9.19 4.15 -10.80
N TRP A 206 -9.81 4.77 -9.79
CA TRP A 206 -9.61 4.41 -8.39
C TRP A 206 -10.10 3.00 -8.05
N VAL A 207 -11.28 2.59 -8.54
CA VAL A 207 -11.77 1.21 -8.30
C VAL A 207 -10.94 0.14 -9.02
N MET A 208 -10.13 0.53 -10.02
CA MET A 208 -9.23 -0.37 -10.76
C MET A 208 -7.83 -0.50 -10.12
N LEU A 209 -7.51 0.28 -9.08
CA LEU A 209 -6.27 0.13 -8.31
C LEU A 209 -6.20 -1.25 -7.62
N GLN A 210 -7.28 -1.65 -6.95
CA GLN A 210 -7.43 -2.98 -6.33
C GLN A 210 -8.86 -3.52 -6.57
N PRO A 211 -9.15 -4.10 -7.76
CA PRO A 211 -10.51 -4.48 -8.19
C PRO A 211 -11.25 -5.38 -7.18
N GLN A 212 -12.53 -5.09 -6.93
CA GLN A 212 -13.38 -5.80 -5.98
C GLN A 212 -14.57 -6.47 -6.66
N PHE A 213 -14.76 -7.78 -6.46
CA PHE A 213 -15.86 -8.55 -7.06
C PHE A 213 -17.27 -8.20 -6.56
N LYS A 214 -17.39 -7.35 -5.52
CA LYS A 214 -18.66 -6.85 -4.98
C LYS A 214 -18.61 -5.32 -4.85
N PRO A 215 -19.10 -4.57 -5.85
CA PRO A 215 -19.13 -3.11 -5.76
C PRO A 215 -20.04 -2.67 -4.62
N HIS A 216 -19.57 -1.71 -3.84
CA HIS A 216 -20.36 -1.00 -2.84
C HIS A 216 -20.65 0.42 -3.37
N SER A 217 -21.82 0.98 -3.09
CA SER A 217 -22.10 2.40 -3.38
C SER A 217 -21.17 3.28 -2.53
N ILE A 218 -20.16 3.88 -3.17
CA ILE A 218 -19.18 4.76 -2.50
C ILE A 218 -19.91 5.87 -1.74
N GLN A 219 -20.91 6.50 -2.36
CA GLN A 219 -21.71 7.55 -1.73
C GLN A 219 -22.38 7.08 -0.43
N GLN A 220 -22.99 5.88 -0.41
CA GLN A 220 -23.58 5.31 0.81
C GLN A 220 -22.53 4.92 1.86
N VAL A 221 -21.35 4.47 1.44
CA VAL A 221 -20.24 4.16 2.35
C VAL A 221 -19.71 5.45 3.00
N LEU A 222 -19.50 6.52 2.24
CA LEU A 222 -19.03 7.82 2.73
C LEU A 222 -20.06 8.50 3.63
N LEU A 223 -21.34 8.49 3.27
CA LEU A 223 -22.42 9.03 4.11
C LEU A 223 -22.50 8.34 5.48
N ARG A 224 -22.18 7.04 5.56
CA ARG A 224 -22.05 6.30 6.84
C ARG A 224 -20.73 6.60 7.54
N LEU A 225 -19.62 6.68 6.81
CA LEU A 225 -18.30 7.01 7.37
C LEU A 225 -18.31 8.38 8.05
N PHE A 226 -18.87 9.40 7.40
CA PHE A 226 -19.02 10.75 7.95
C PHE A 226 -20.12 10.90 9.02
N GLN A 227 -20.70 9.79 9.52
CA GLN A 227 -21.43 9.72 10.79
C GLN A 227 -20.55 9.23 11.96
N VAL A 228 -19.37 8.66 11.65
CA VAL A 228 -18.41 8.08 12.63
C VAL A 228 -17.14 8.93 12.77
N ILE A 229 -16.79 9.72 11.74
CA ILE A 229 -15.61 10.59 11.70
C ILE A 229 -15.96 12.00 11.17
N PRO A 230 -15.10 13.02 11.38
CA PRO A 230 -15.24 14.32 10.73
C PRO A 230 -15.27 14.21 9.20
N GLY A 231 -16.25 14.85 8.58
CA GLY A 231 -16.35 15.01 7.12
C GLY A 231 -16.07 16.45 6.68
N ARG A 232 -14.97 17.04 7.16
CA ARG A 232 -14.51 18.41 6.89
C ARG A 232 -12.97 18.45 6.88
N SER A 233 -12.37 19.39 6.16
CA SER A 233 -10.93 19.65 6.27
C SER A 233 -10.58 20.18 7.67
N PRO A 234 -9.49 19.70 8.30
CA PRO A 234 -8.89 20.36 9.46
C PRO A 234 -7.87 21.44 9.06
N TYR A 235 -7.47 21.50 7.79
CA TYR A 235 -6.54 22.49 7.26
C TYR A 235 -7.31 23.73 6.81
N GLY A 236 -6.84 24.90 7.25
CA GLY A 236 -7.36 26.20 6.82
C GLY A 236 -6.79 26.65 5.47
N SER A 237 -7.18 27.84 5.03
CA SER A 237 -6.60 28.51 3.86
C SER A 237 -5.13 28.89 4.08
N TRP A 238 -4.44 29.20 2.99
CA TRP A 238 -3.15 29.88 3.01
C TRP A 238 -3.21 31.19 3.81
N ASP A 239 -2.14 31.50 4.51
CA ASP A 239 -1.98 32.68 5.36
C ASP A 239 -0.56 33.25 5.19
N PRO A 240 -0.39 34.41 4.54
CA PRO A 240 0.91 35.04 4.36
C PRO A 240 1.65 35.37 5.67
N GLY A 241 0.94 35.47 6.81
CA GLY A 241 1.54 35.68 8.13
C GLY A 241 2.03 34.40 8.82
N ARG A 242 1.76 33.21 8.26
CA ARG A 242 2.04 31.91 8.86
C ARG A 242 3.31 31.27 8.29
N CYS A 243 4.02 30.50 9.11
CA CYS A 243 5.01 29.54 8.66
C CYS A 243 4.79 28.18 9.34
N LEU A 244 4.03 27.30 8.69
CA LEU A 244 3.74 25.93 9.12
C LEU A 244 4.75 24.96 8.48
N ARG A 245 5.73 24.55 9.29
CA ARG A 245 6.85 23.70 8.88
C ARG A 245 6.53 22.23 9.14
N CYS A 246 6.75 21.38 8.14
CA CYS A 246 6.36 19.97 8.16
C CYS A 246 7.52 19.02 7.91
N ALA A 247 7.69 18.00 8.76
CA ALA A 247 8.60 16.88 8.53
C ALA A 247 7.84 15.69 7.96
N VAL A 248 8.16 15.27 6.75
CA VAL A 248 7.67 14.03 6.13
C VAL A 248 8.70 12.94 6.37
N VAL A 249 8.38 11.98 7.24
CA VAL A 249 9.29 10.91 7.67
C VAL A 249 8.86 9.59 7.02
N GLY A 250 9.63 9.19 6.00
CA GLY A 250 9.59 7.88 5.38
C GLY A 250 10.27 6.81 6.24
N ASN A 251 10.43 5.61 5.67
CA ASN A 251 10.79 4.42 6.42
C ASN A 251 12.21 3.89 6.13
N SER A 252 13.00 4.56 5.28
CA SER A 252 14.29 4.07 4.83
C SER A 252 15.29 3.88 5.96
N GLY A 253 16.10 2.83 5.85
CA GLY A 253 17.23 2.54 6.73
C GLY A 253 18.30 3.64 6.78
N ASN A 254 18.29 4.60 5.84
CA ASN A 254 19.19 5.76 5.86
C ASN A 254 18.99 6.70 7.06
N LEU A 255 17.87 6.59 7.79
CA LEU A 255 17.71 7.25 9.09
C LEU A 255 18.69 6.73 10.17
N ARG A 256 19.26 5.52 10.02
CA ARG A 256 20.02 4.86 11.10
C ARG A 256 21.35 5.53 11.41
N GLY A 257 21.52 5.93 12.66
CA GLY A 257 22.61 6.73 13.16
C GLY A 257 22.68 8.12 12.51
N ALA A 258 21.63 8.60 11.84
CA ALA A 258 21.60 9.91 11.20
C ALA A 258 21.44 11.05 12.23
N GLY A 259 20.87 10.77 13.40
CA GLY A 259 20.70 11.78 14.47
C GLY A 259 19.68 12.87 14.15
N TYR A 260 18.77 12.64 13.20
CA TYR A 260 17.79 13.63 12.74
C TYR A 260 16.61 13.83 13.71
N GLY A 261 16.49 13.05 14.78
CA GLY A 261 15.35 13.07 15.69
C GLY A 261 15.00 14.46 16.26
N PRO A 262 15.95 15.22 16.83
CA PRO A 262 15.71 16.58 17.29
C PRO A 262 15.30 17.55 16.17
N THR A 263 15.83 17.35 14.96
CA THR A 263 15.45 18.14 13.77
C THR A 263 14.02 17.83 13.35
N ILE A 264 13.64 16.54 13.29
CA ILE A 264 12.30 16.07 12.94
C ILE A 264 11.27 16.60 13.95
N ASP A 265 11.51 16.40 15.25
CA ASP A 265 10.54 16.76 16.30
C ASP A 265 10.32 18.28 16.44
N GLY A 266 11.25 19.11 15.93
CA GLY A 266 11.13 20.58 15.87
C GLY A 266 10.17 21.14 14.82
N HIS A 267 9.41 20.30 14.11
CA HIS A 267 8.42 20.72 13.11
C HIS A 267 7.01 20.84 13.70
N ASN A 268 6.22 21.77 13.17
CA ASN A 268 4.81 21.95 13.58
C ASN A 268 3.97 20.70 13.28
N HIS A 269 4.25 20.01 12.17
CA HIS A 269 3.66 18.72 11.84
C HIS A 269 4.73 17.70 11.48
N VAL A 270 4.86 16.65 12.30
CA VAL A 270 5.58 15.42 11.92
C VAL A 270 4.58 14.44 11.30
N MET A 271 4.80 14.05 10.05
CA MET A 271 3.98 13.12 9.27
C MET A 271 4.73 11.79 9.08
N ARG A 272 4.11 10.67 9.45
CA ARG A 272 4.70 9.32 9.38
C ARG A 272 3.80 8.35 8.62
N ILE A 273 4.37 7.27 8.08
CA ILE A 273 3.65 6.32 7.20
C ILE A 273 3.73 4.87 7.70
N ASN A 274 2.76 4.04 7.31
CA ASN A 274 2.76 2.58 7.50
C ASN A 274 2.99 2.16 8.98
N LEU A 275 3.73 1.08 9.23
CA LEU A 275 3.98 0.55 10.59
C LEU A 275 5.16 1.21 11.34
N ALA A 276 5.72 2.31 10.84
CA ALA A 276 6.92 2.97 11.36
C ALA A 276 6.90 3.17 12.91
N PRO A 277 7.85 2.59 13.67
CA PRO A 277 7.98 2.78 15.11
C PRO A 277 8.86 3.99 15.44
N THR A 278 8.51 4.75 16.48
CA THR A 278 9.41 5.78 17.05
C THR A 278 10.20 5.24 18.25
N VAL A 279 9.58 4.37 19.05
CA VAL A 279 10.18 3.79 20.26
C VAL A 279 11.42 2.96 19.95
N GLY A 280 12.56 3.31 20.54
CA GLY A 280 13.87 2.70 20.30
C GLY A 280 14.60 3.27 19.07
N TYR A 281 14.10 4.37 18.48
CA TYR A 281 14.62 5.04 17.29
C TYR A 281 14.53 6.57 17.39
N GLU A 282 14.29 7.12 18.58
CA GLU A 282 13.96 8.53 18.80
C GLU A 282 15.12 9.48 18.42
N GLU A 283 16.37 9.07 18.61
CA GLU A 283 17.57 9.82 18.20
C GLU A 283 17.64 10.04 16.68
N ASP A 284 17.20 9.05 15.91
CA ASP A 284 17.31 9.01 14.44
C ASP A 284 16.05 9.51 13.73
N ALA A 285 14.90 9.00 14.16
CA ALA A 285 13.61 9.20 13.51
C ALA A 285 12.69 10.19 14.26
N GLY A 286 13.06 10.62 15.47
CA GLY A 286 12.24 11.50 16.32
C GLY A 286 11.16 10.74 17.11
N SER A 287 10.72 11.35 18.20
CA SER A 287 9.68 10.84 19.09
C SER A 287 8.27 11.30 18.70
N HIS A 288 8.15 12.51 18.13
CA HIS A 288 6.90 13.19 17.88
C HIS A 288 6.18 12.64 16.65
N THR A 289 4.85 12.61 16.67
CA THR A 289 4.00 12.30 15.51
C THR A 289 2.74 13.14 15.61
N THR A 290 2.37 13.85 14.55
CA THR A 290 1.13 14.64 14.49
C THR A 290 0.11 14.01 13.56
N HIS A 291 0.58 13.41 12.46
CA HIS A 291 -0.21 12.73 11.46
C HIS A 291 0.42 11.37 11.16
N HIS A 292 -0.37 10.30 11.17
CA HIS A 292 0.10 8.97 10.75
C HIS A 292 -0.81 8.45 9.64
N PHE A 293 -0.22 8.20 8.47
CA PHE A 293 -0.90 7.73 7.27
C PHE A 293 -0.85 6.21 7.18
N MET A 294 -2.01 5.55 7.11
CA MET A 294 -2.09 4.09 7.07
C MET A 294 -3.26 3.63 6.19
N TYR A 295 -3.19 2.36 5.79
CA TYR A 295 -4.24 1.59 5.12
C TYR A 295 -4.46 0.28 5.91
N PRO A 296 -5.57 -0.47 5.71
CA PRO A 296 -5.98 -1.54 6.62
C PRO A 296 -4.91 -2.60 6.90
N GLU A 297 -4.15 -2.96 5.86
CA GLU A 297 -3.09 -3.97 5.87
C GLU A 297 -1.76 -3.47 6.47
N SER A 298 -1.65 -2.17 6.78
CA SER A 298 -0.49 -1.54 7.40
C SER A 298 -0.86 -0.66 8.61
N ALA A 299 -2.01 -0.93 9.25
CA ALA A 299 -2.54 -0.16 10.36
C ALA A 299 -1.99 -0.59 11.73
N LYS A 300 -1.66 0.39 12.58
CA LYS A 300 -1.36 0.23 14.02
C LYS A 300 -2.28 1.12 14.86
N ASN A 301 -2.33 0.89 16.17
CA ASN A 301 -2.98 1.84 17.08
C ASN A 301 -2.11 3.11 17.19
N LEU A 302 -2.73 4.27 17.41
CA LEU A 302 -2.05 5.54 17.64
C LEU A 302 -2.39 6.13 19.02
N ALA A 303 -1.62 7.10 19.48
CA ALA A 303 -1.97 7.92 20.64
C ALA A 303 -3.07 8.93 20.27
N ALA A 304 -3.88 9.35 21.25
CA ALA A 304 -5.08 10.18 21.02
C ALA A 304 -4.80 11.62 20.53
N ASN A 305 -3.55 12.08 20.61
CA ASN A 305 -3.13 13.35 20.02
C ASN A 305 -2.79 13.26 18.51
N VAL A 306 -2.65 12.04 17.95
CA VAL A 306 -2.22 11.84 16.56
C VAL A 306 -3.42 11.75 15.62
N SER A 307 -3.43 12.57 14.57
CA SER A 307 -4.37 12.46 13.45
C SER A 307 -4.12 11.19 12.66
N PHE A 308 -5.16 10.37 12.47
CA PHE A 308 -5.09 9.21 11.57
C PHE A 308 -5.58 9.63 10.18
N VAL A 309 -4.72 9.54 9.17
CA VAL A 309 -5.14 9.72 7.77
C VAL A 309 -5.23 8.35 7.10
N LEU A 310 -6.45 7.93 6.76
CA LEU A 310 -6.67 6.73 5.95
C LEU A 310 -6.25 7.02 4.50
N VAL A 311 -5.38 6.19 3.93
CA VAL A 311 -5.10 6.16 2.48
C VAL A 311 -5.88 4.99 1.87
N PRO A 312 -7.01 5.21 1.16
CA PRO A 312 -7.85 4.13 0.68
C PRO A 312 -7.50 3.77 -0.78
N PHE A 313 -7.15 2.50 -1.01
CA PHE A 313 -6.83 1.94 -2.34
C PHE A 313 -8.01 1.14 -2.94
N LYS A 314 -9.08 0.94 -2.15
CA LYS A 314 -10.31 0.21 -2.52
C LYS A 314 -11.47 0.63 -1.60
N THR A 315 -12.71 0.48 -2.07
CA THR A 315 -13.92 0.77 -1.27
C THR A 315 -14.00 -0.03 0.03
N LEU A 316 -13.37 -1.21 0.06
CA LEU A 316 -13.29 -2.04 1.27
C LEU A 316 -12.51 -1.36 2.40
N ASP A 317 -11.61 -0.42 2.12
CA ASP A 317 -10.81 0.29 3.13
C ASP A 317 -11.68 1.30 3.91
N LEU A 318 -12.61 1.96 3.20
CA LEU A 318 -13.62 2.86 3.78
C LEU A 318 -14.64 2.09 4.64
N VAL A 319 -15.04 0.90 4.18
CA VAL A 319 -15.90 -0.02 4.95
C VAL A 319 -15.15 -0.58 6.17
N TRP A 320 -13.87 -0.90 6.03
CA TRP A 320 -13.01 -1.36 7.12
C TRP A 320 -12.91 -0.30 8.21
N ILE A 321 -12.61 0.97 7.91
CA ILE A 321 -12.44 1.97 8.99
C ILE A 321 -13.77 2.23 9.72
N THR A 322 -14.89 2.25 9.00
CA THR A 322 -16.24 2.34 9.61
C THR A 322 -16.46 1.19 10.59
N SER A 323 -16.10 -0.04 10.19
CA SER A 323 -16.17 -1.25 11.03
C SER A 323 -15.19 -1.20 12.22
N ALA A 324 -13.93 -0.82 12.00
CA ALA A 324 -12.85 -0.86 12.99
C ALA A 324 -13.01 0.18 14.11
N LEU A 325 -13.78 1.24 13.85
CA LEU A 325 -14.21 2.25 14.83
C LEU A 325 -15.58 1.93 15.48
N SER A 326 -16.24 0.83 15.10
CA SER A 326 -17.57 0.45 15.62
C SER A 326 -17.76 -1.06 15.83
N THR A 327 -18.20 -1.78 14.81
CA THR A 327 -18.77 -3.14 14.92
C THR A 327 -17.76 -4.28 14.82
N GLY A 328 -16.51 -4.01 14.41
CA GLY A 328 -15.45 -5.01 14.30
C GLY A 328 -15.78 -6.25 13.46
N GLN A 329 -16.44 -6.04 12.32
CA GLN A 329 -16.86 -7.11 11.40
C GLN A 329 -15.78 -7.43 10.36
N ILE A 330 -15.13 -6.41 9.80
CA ILE A 330 -14.03 -6.59 8.84
C ILE A 330 -12.75 -6.98 9.59
N ARG A 331 -12.28 -8.21 9.36
CA ARG A 331 -11.04 -8.79 9.93
C ARG A 331 -10.02 -9.20 8.89
N PHE A 332 -10.39 -9.18 7.61
CA PHE A 332 -9.58 -9.65 6.50
C PHE A 332 -9.93 -8.87 5.21
N THR A 333 -8.94 -8.62 4.36
CA THR A 333 -9.08 -8.02 3.02
C THR A 333 -8.54 -8.99 1.96
N TYR A 334 -7.29 -8.81 1.51
CA TYR A 334 -6.43 -9.87 0.97
C TYR A 334 -5.48 -10.44 2.04
N ALA A 335 -5.34 -9.74 3.17
CA ALA A 335 -4.55 -10.11 4.33
C ALA A 335 -5.35 -9.89 5.63
N PRO A 336 -4.93 -10.42 6.78
CA PRO A 336 -5.54 -10.09 8.07
C PRO A 336 -5.38 -8.60 8.40
N VAL A 337 -6.45 -7.96 8.86
CA VAL A 337 -6.46 -6.53 9.22
C VAL A 337 -6.99 -6.35 10.65
N LYS A 338 -6.71 -5.21 11.28
CA LYS A 338 -7.14 -4.96 12.67
C LYS A 338 -8.67 -4.95 12.74
N GLN A 339 -9.25 -5.85 13.54
CA GLN A 339 -10.69 -5.90 13.80
C GLN A 339 -11.19 -4.61 14.45
N PHE A 340 -10.43 -4.09 15.42
CA PHE A 340 -10.69 -2.83 16.10
C PHE A 340 -9.41 -1.96 16.05
N LEU A 341 -9.59 -0.67 15.79
CA LEU A 341 -8.52 0.31 15.70
C LEU A 341 -8.63 1.30 16.86
N ARG A 342 -7.58 1.47 17.65
CA ARG A 342 -7.52 2.52 18.69
C ARG A 342 -6.82 3.75 18.10
N VAL A 343 -7.64 4.76 17.76
CA VAL A 343 -7.28 6.12 17.31
C VAL A 343 -8.34 7.08 17.85
N ASP A 344 -8.04 8.38 17.88
CA ASP A 344 -9.06 9.40 18.14
C ASP A 344 -9.97 9.56 16.92
N LYS A 345 -11.29 9.37 17.09
CA LYS A 345 -12.29 9.45 16.02
C LYS A 345 -12.39 10.85 15.43
N ASP A 346 -12.28 11.87 16.28
CA ASP A 346 -12.43 13.28 15.90
C ASP A 346 -11.17 13.84 15.20
N LYS A 347 -10.15 12.99 15.01
CA LYS A 347 -8.94 13.26 14.22
C LYS A 347 -8.72 12.24 13.09
N VAL A 348 -9.73 11.45 12.73
CA VAL A 348 -9.66 10.58 11.54
C VAL A 348 -9.99 11.39 10.29
N GLN A 349 -9.13 11.27 9.29
CA GLN A 349 -9.25 11.90 7.97
C GLN A 349 -9.18 10.82 6.88
N VAL A 350 -9.63 11.16 5.67
CA VAL A 350 -9.56 10.27 4.50
C VAL A 350 -8.83 10.98 3.38
N PHE A 351 -7.78 10.37 2.83
CA PHE A 351 -7.06 10.85 1.66
C PHE A 351 -7.97 10.82 0.43
N ASN A 352 -8.03 11.93 -0.32
CA ASN A 352 -8.95 12.08 -1.45
C ASN A 352 -8.50 11.29 -2.69
N PRO A 353 -9.32 10.38 -3.27
CA PRO A 353 -9.01 9.72 -4.53
C PRO A 353 -8.79 10.65 -5.73
N ALA A 354 -9.41 11.84 -5.76
CA ALA A 354 -9.13 12.84 -6.80
C ALA A 354 -7.70 13.39 -6.68
N PHE A 355 -7.26 13.67 -5.45
CA PHE A 355 -5.87 14.08 -5.17
C PHE A 355 -4.88 12.94 -5.48
N PHE A 356 -5.24 11.69 -5.17
CA PHE A 356 -4.46 10.51 -5.54
C PHE A 356 -4.30 10.40 -7.07
N LYS A 357 -5.37 10.60 -7.86
CA LYS A 357 -5.28 10.61 -9.32
C LYS A 357 -4.47 11.79 -9.85
N TYR A 358 -4.64 12.98 -9.29
CA TYR A 358 -3.83 14.16 -9.63
C TYR A 358 -2.32 13.92 -9.44
N ILE A 359 -1.90 13.30 -8.33
CA ILE A 359 -0.49 12.92 -8.13
C ILE A 359 -0.03 11.91 -9.19
N HIS A 360 -0.86 10.91 -9.50
CA HIS A 360 -0.56 9.91 -10.52
C HIS A 360 -0.45 10.47 -11.94
N ASP A 361 -1.30 11.45 -12.28
CA ASP A 361 -1.45 11.98 -13.63
C ASP A 361 -0.48 13.13 -13.90
N ARG A 362 -0.35 14.10 -12.98
CA ARG A 362 0.54 15.27 -13.13
C ARG A 362 1.99 14.98 -12.73
N TRP A 363 2.18 14.30 -11.60
CA TRP A 363 3.50 14.23 -10.94
C TRP A 363 4.24 12.94 -11.24
N THR A 364 3.62 11.77 -11.07
CA THR A 364 4.25 10.49 -11.47
C THR A 364 4.06 10.15 -12.94
N THR A 365 3.26 10.93 -13.70
CA THR A 365 3.00 10.77 -15.15
C THR A 365 2.72 9.32 -15.58
N HIS A 366 1.93 8.62 -14.75
CA HIS A 366 1.58 7.20 -14.90
C HIS A 366 2.74 6.18 -14.82
N ASN A 367 3.89 6.55 -14.25
CA ASN A 367 4.95 5.58 -13.92
C ASN A 367 4.57 4.75 -12.69
N GLY A 368 4.71 3.42 -12.79
CA GLY A 368 4.12 2.47 -11.84
C GLY A 368 2.62 2.24 -12.08
N ARG A 369 1.94 1.51 -11.17
CA ARG A 369 0.48 1.31 -11.21
C ARG A 369 -0.27 2.43 -10.46
N TYR A 370 0.36 2.96 -9.42
CA TYR A 370 -0.06 4.12 -8.63
C TYR A 370 1.10 4.61 -7.75
N PRO A 371 1.13 5.88 -7.30
CA PRO A 371 2.15 6.39 -6.40
C PRO A 371 2.24 5.63 -5.06
N SER A 372 3.43 5.59 -4.47
CA SER A 372 3.69 4.99 -3.15
C SER A 372 3.13 5.84 -2.00
N THR A 373 2.90 5.23 -0.83
CA THR A 373 2.47 5.97 0.37
C THR A 373 3.46 7.08 0.75
N GLY A 374 4.75 6.93 0.46
CA GLY A 374 5.74 7.99 0.69
C GLY A 374 5.47 9.19 -0.21
N MET A 375 5.29 8.95 -1.51
CA MET A 375 5.01 10.01 -2.49
C MET A 375 3.66 10.69 -2.24
N LEU A 376 2.62 9.93 -1.88
CA LEU A 376 1.31 10.47 -1.52
C LEU A 376 1.36 11.43 -0.33
N VAL A 377 2.15 11.11 0.69
CA VAL A 377 2.28 11.95 1.90
C VAL A 377 3.21 13.13 1.68
N LEU A 378 4.21 13.00 0.80
CA LEU A 378 5.01 14.13 0.34
C LEU A 378 4.14 15.18 -0.34
N PHE A 379 3.30 14.78 -1.31
CA PHE A 379 2.39 15.71 -1.96
C PHE A 379 1.30 16.23 -1.02
N PHE A 380 0.79 15.41 -0.09
CA PHE A 380 -0.12 15.90 0.95
C PHE A 380 0.50 17.06 1.75
N ALA A 381 1.76 16.91 2.19
CA ALA A 381 2.47 17.98 2.89
C ALA A 381 2.61 19.24 2.01
N LEU A 382 2.97 19.09 0.73
CA LEU A 382 3.08 20.20 -0.22
C LEU A 382 1.77 20.99 -0.41
N HIS A 383 0.59 20.45 -0.08
CA HIS A 383 -0.70 21.14 -0.24
C HIS A 383 -1.35 21.54 1.11
N VAL A 384 -0.69 21.31 2.25
CA VAL A 384 -1.18 21.75 3.57
C VAL A 384 -0.14 22.50 4.42
N CYS A 385 1.12 22.52 3.99
CA CYS A 385 2.27 23.09 4.71
C CYS A 385 2.92 24.24 3.94
N ASP A 386 3.55 25.15 4.67
CA ASP A 386 4.27 26.29 4.08
C ASP A 386 5.72 25.93 3.74
N GLU A 387 6.36 25.10 4.57
CA GLU A 387 7.72 24.56 4.38
C GLU A 387 7.69 23.03 4.58
N VAL A 388 8.34 22.26 3.70
CA VAL A 388 8.33 20.78 3.73
C VAL A 388 9.75 20.22 3.73
N ASN A 389 10.07 19.44 4.76
CA ASN A 389 11.37 18.81 4.98
C ASN A 389 11.22 17.29 5.00
N VAL A 390 12.08 16.57 4.27
CA VAL A 390 11.87 15.17 3.88
C VAL A 390 12.99 14.29 4.41
N PHE A 391 12.65 13.28 5.21
CA PHE A 391 13.58 12.41 5.93
C PHE A 391 13.21 10.94 5.67
N GLY A 392 14.18 10.03 5.51
CA GLY A 392 13.87 8.59 5.42
C GLY A 392 13.30 8.13 4.06
N PHE A 393 13.61 8.86 2.98
CA PHE A 393 13.26 8.50 1.60
C PHE A 393 14.49 8.00 0.83
N GLY A 394 14.29 7.19 -0.21
CA GLY A 394 15.37 6.61 -1.01
C GLY A 394 16.07 5.42 -0.32
N ALA A 395 17.24 5.06 -0.83
CA ALA A 395 18.10 3.99 -0.28
C ALA A 395 19.04 4.51 0.83
N ASP A 396 19.77 3.59 1.48
CA ASP A 396 20.98 3.94 2.25
C ASP A 396 22.16 4.32 1.34
N SER A 397 23.25 4.86 1.91
CA SER A 397 24.47 5.25 1.17
C SER A 397 25.14 4.13 0.38
N ARG A 398 24.69 2.88 0.53
CA ARG A 398 25.20 1.67 -0.14
C ARG A 398 24.20 1.14 -1.17
N GLY A 399 23.09 1.84 -1.41
CA GLY A 399 22.02 1.46 -2.32
C GLY A 399 21.04 0.42 -1.78
N ASN A 400 21.08 0.10 -0.47
CA ASN A 400 20.15 -0.85 0.12
C ASN A 400 18.78 -0.23 0.38
N TRP A 401 17.74 -0.93 -0.02
CA TRP A 401 16.36 -0.65 0.37
C TRP A 401 15.98 -1.58 1.52
N HIS A 402 15.83 -1.02 2.72
CA HIS A 402 15.41 -1.72 3.93
C HIS A 402 14.77 -0.74 4.92
N HIS A 403 14.03 -1.23 5.91
CA HIS A 403 13.42 -0.38 6.94
C HIS A 403 14.38 -0.05 8.09
N TYR A 404 14.31 1.17 8.65
CA TYR A 404 15.14 1.59 9.79
C TYR A 404 14.91 0.79 11.08
N TRP A 405 13.83 0.00 11.18
CA TRP A 405 13.57 -0.90 12.31
C TRP A 405 13.86 -2.39 12.01
N GLU A 406 14.21 -2.76 10.78
CA GLU A 406 14.45 -4.16 10.38
C GLU A 406 15.95 -4.49 10.38
N GLN A 407 16.35 -5.59 11.01
CA GLN A 407 17.77 -5.99 11.06
C GLN A 407 18.28 -6.54 9.71
N ASN A 408 17.38 -6.96 8.83
CA ASN A 408 17.75 -7.39 7.47
C ASN A 408 18.00 -6.16 6.59
N ARG A 409 19.28 -5.84 6.32
CA ARG A 409 19.65 -4.74 5.41
C ARG A 409 19.51 -5.12 3.92
N TYR A 410 19.27 -6.39 3.60
CA TYR A 410 19.15 -6.89 2.23
C TYR A 410 17.69 -7.15 1.81
N SER A 411 16.70 -6.62 2.54
CA SER A 411 15.27 -6.73 2.23
C SER A 411 14.84 -5.82 1.06
N GLY A 412 15.47 -6.00 -0.10
CA GLY A 412 15.13 -5.38 -1.39
C GLY A 412 13.77 -5.79 -1.97
N GLU A 413 12.82 -6.13 -1.13
CA GLU A 413 11.40 -6.39 -1.40
C GLU A 413 10.74 -5.21 -2.13
N PHE A 414 11.14 -3.98 -1.79
CA PHE A 414 10.56 -2.75 -2.33
C PHE A 414 10.64 -2.64 -3.85
N ARG A 415 11.80 -2.93 -4.46
CA ARG A 415 11.96 -2.86 -5.93
C ARG A 415 11.38 -4.09 -6.68
N LYS A 416 10.94 -5.14 -5.98
CA LYS A 416 10.49 -6.40 -6.60
C LYS A 416 9.00 -6.46 -6.96
N THR A 417 8.17 -5.56 -6.43
CA THR A 417 6.70 -5.66 -6.59
C THR A 417 6.17 -5.11 -7.90
N GLY A 418 6.87 -4.15 -8.53
CA GLY A 418 6.42 -3.48 -9.76
C GLY A 418 5.14 -2.63 -9.60
N VAL A 419 4.67 -2.38 -8.37
CA VAL A 419 3.43 -1.60 -8.12
C VAL A 419 3.68 -0.09 -8.18
N HIS A 420 4.87 0.34 -7.76
CA HIS A 420 5.32 1.74 -7.74
C HIS A 420 6.64 1.85 -8.51
N ASP A 421 6.88 2.96 -9.19
CA ASP A 421 8.19 3.25 -9.78
C ASP A 421 9.03 4.06 -8.78
N ALA A 422 9.80 3.35 -7.95
CA ALA A 422 10.64 3.96 -6.93
C ALA A 422 11.79 4.81 -7.52
N ASP A 423 12.22 4.52 -8.75
CA ASP A 423 13.33 5.23 -9.39
C ASP A 423 12.81 6.53 -10.07
N TYR A 424 11.59 6.53 -10.59
CA TYR A 424 10.89 7.75 -11.02
C TYR A 424 10.47 8.62 -9.82
N GLU A 425 9.96 8.01 -8.74
CA GLU A 425 9.63 8.74 -7.50
C GLU A 425 10.85 9.45 -6.90
N ALA A 426 12.03 8.82 -6.92
CA ALA A 426 13.28 9.46 -6.48
C ALA A 426 13.64 10.71 -7.33
N GLN A 427 13.46 10.65 -8.65
CA GLN A 427 13.71 11.78 -9.56
C GLN A 427 12.77 12.97 -9.30
N ILE A 428 11.50 12.71 -8.95
CA ILE A 428 10.56 13.77 -8.53
C ILE A 428 11.07 14.46 -7.25
N ILE A 429 11.49 13.69 -6.24
CA ILE A 429 12.01 14.21 -4.97
C ILE A 429 13.27 15.06 -5.21
N GLU A 430 14.21 14.59 -6.03
CA GLU A 430 15.37 15.39 -6.42
C GLU A 430 14.99 16.68 -7.13
N ARG A 431 13.98 16.66 -8.02
CA ARG A 431 13.55 17.84 -8.78
C ARG A 431 12.83 18.86 -7.89
N LEU A 432 12.01 18.41 -6.94
CA LEU A 432 11.40 19.25 -5.90
C LEU A 432 12.47 19.93 -5.02
N ALA A 433 13.52 19.20 -4.63
CA ALA A 433 14.63 19.74 -3.85
C ALA A 433 15.46 20.75 -4.65
N LYS A 434 15.78 20.45 -5.91
CA LYS A 434 16.47 21.37 -6.83
C LYS A 434 15.66 22.63 -7.14
N ALA A 435 14.33 22.55 -7.09
CA ALA A 435 13.41 23.68 -7.20
C ALA A 435 13.19 24.45 -5.88
N GLY A 436 13.85 24.08 -4.78
CA GLY A 436 13.68 24.72 -3.47
C GLY A 436 12.31 24.52 -2.80
N LYS A 437 11.47 23.64 -3.36
CA LYS A 437 10.11 23.37 -2.86
C LYS A 437 10.09 22.38 -1.68
N ILE A 438 11.20 21.66 -1.45
CA ILE A 438 11.45 20.84 -0.26
C ILE A 438 12.91 20.92 0.18
N THR A 439 13.20 20.65 1.46
CA THR A 439 14.57 20.26 1.89
C THR A 439 14.66 18.75 2.02
N LEU A 440 15.60 18.11 1.31
CA LEU A 440 15.85 16.67 1.41
C LEU A 440 16.99 16.37 2.39
N PHE A 441 16.73 15.49 3.37
CA PHE A 441 17.71 14.99 4.34
C PHE A 441 18.09 13.54 3.96
N PRO A 442 19.27 13.31 3.33
CA PRO A 442 19.59 12.05 2.66
C PRO A 442 19.97 10.89 3.59
N GLY A 443 20.27 11.15 4.87
CA GLY A 443 20.63 10.10 5.83
C GLY A 443 22.04 9.54 5.66
N LYS A 444 22.20 8.22 5.89
CA LYS A 444 23.46 7.46 5.91
C LYS A 444 23.39 6.14 5.12
#